data_AF-A0AAF0QM77-F1
#
_entry.id   AF-A0AAF0QM77-F1
#
_cell.length_a   1.000
_cell.length_b   1.000
_cell.length_c   1.000
_cell.angle_alpha   90.00
_cell.angle_beta   90.00
_cell.angle_gamma   90.00
#
_symmetry.space_group_name_H-M   'P 1'
#
loop_
_entity.id
_entity.type
_entity.pdbx_description
1 polymer ?
#
loop_
_entity_poly.entity_id
_entity_poly.type
_entity_poly.pdbx_seq_one_letter_code
_entity_poly.pdbx_strand_id
1 'polypeptide(L)'
;MDGSFNMNDGRAGLGGALSYEHGELIMTFSIAGQCSSHNIAEAKATWFGSKWCKQNGYTNIIMELDSLLIINMLKKNKASSSG
;
A
#
# COMPACT_ATOMS: atom_id res chain seq x y z
N MET A 1 -2.19 4.68 1.80
CA MET A 1 -1.63 4.29 0.47
C MET A 1 -2.82 3.92 -0.40
N ASP A 2 -2.79 4.24 -1.69
CA ASP A 2 -3.97 4.12 -2.56
C ASP A 2 -3.54 3.77 -4.00
N GLY A 3 -4.34 2.94 -4.67
CA GLY A 3 -4.14 2.52 -6.05
C GLY A 3 -5.36 2.74 -6.92
N SER A 4 -5.20 3.48 -8.02
CA SER A 4 -6.23 3.69 -9.03
C SER A 4 -6.06 2.79 -10.25
N PHE A 5 -7.16 2.44 -10.91
CA PHE A 5 -7.16 1.60 -12.11
C PHE A 5 -8.16 2.08 -13.15
N ASN A 6 -7.69 2.26 -14.39
CA ASN A 6 -8.51 2.51 -15.56
C ASN A 6 -8.75 1.20 -16.32
N MET A 7 -10.00 0.73 -16.32
CA MET A 7 -10.37 -0.53 -16.96
C MET A 7 -10.27 -0.51 -18.49
N ASN A 8 -10.30 0.67 -19.12
CA ASN A 8 -10.36 0.79 -20.58
C ASN A 8 -9.03 0.49 -21.26
N ASP A 9 -7.92 0.83 -20.60
CA ASP A 9 -6.56 0.73 -21.17
C ASP A 9 -5.56 0.04 -20.23
N GLY A 10 -6.03 -0.45 -19.08
CA GLY A 10 -5.22 -1.15 -18.09
C GLY A 10 -4.27 -0.25 -17.29
N ARG A 11 -4.33 1.07 -17.48
CA ARG A 11 -3.45 2.02 -16.78
C ARG A 11 -3.81 2.07 -15.30
N ALA A 12 -2.78 2.21 -14.47
CA ALA A 12 -2.94 2.33 -13.03
C ALA A 12 -2.03 3.42 -12.48
N GLY A 13 -2.49 4.07 -11.40
CA GLY A 13 -1.68 4.95 -10.57
C GLY A 13 -1.48 4.31 -9.20
N LEU A 14 -0.25 4.30 -8.70
CA LEU A 14 0.08 3.85 -7.35
C LEU A 14 0.56 5.06 -6.56
N GLY A 15 -0.09 5.35 -5.44
CA GLY A 15 0.20 6.52 -4.63
C GLY A 15 0.31 6.21 -3.14
N GLY A 16 1.05 7.06 -2.44
CA GLY A 16 1.09 7.01 -1.00
C GLY A 16 1.90 8.14 -0.38
N ALA A 17 1.59 8.41 0.88
CA ALA A 17 2.33 9.31 1.74
C ALA A 17 2.72 8.54 3.01
N LEU A 18 3.90 8.86 3.52
CA LEU A 18 4.40 8.42 4.81
C LEU A 18 4.77 9.68 5.60
N SER A 19 4.28 9.76 6.82
CA SER A 19 4.59 10.83 7.76
C SER A 19 4.88 10.26 9.14
N TYR A 20 5.60 11.03 9.95
CA TYR A 20 5.64 10.80 11.39
C TYR A 20 4.26 11.02 12.00
N GLU A 21 4.07 10.53 13.23
CA GLU A 21 2.83 10.68 14.00
C GLU A 21 2.43 12.15 14.19
N HIS A 22 3.40 13.07 14.24
CA HIS A 22 3.19 14.51 14.37
C HIS A 22 2.90 15.22 13.04
N GLY A 23 2.74 14.47 11.93
CA GLY A 23 2.37 14.99 10.62
C GLY A 23 3.53 15.44 9.73
N GLU A 24 4.77 15.35 10.20
CA GLU A 24 5.94 15.65 9.37
C GLU A 24 6.10 14.59 8.26
N LEU A 25 6.12 15.05 7.01
CA LEU A 25 6.20 14.18 5.85
C LEU A 25 7.61 13.58 5.69
N ILE A 26 7.67 12.25 5.60
CA ILE A 26 8.90 11.49 5.34
C ILE A 26 9.06 11.26 3.83
N MET A 27 8.00 10.82 3.17
CA MET A 27 8.05 10.43 1.76
C MET A 27 6.67 10.46 1.12
N THR A 28 6.61 10.86 -0.14
CA THR A 28 5.47 10.61 -1.03
C THR A 28 5.93 9.91 -2.28
N PHE A 29 5.06 9.10 -2.86
CA PHE A 29 5.31 8.49 -4.16
C PHE A 29 4.07 8.56 -5.05
N SER A 30 4.33 8.66 -6.35
CA SER A 30 3.34 8.52 -7.42
C SER A 30 3.99 7.77 -8.56
N ILE A 31 3.45 6.58 -8.88
CA ILE A 31 4.02 5.66 -9.86
C ILE A 31 2.94 5.31 -10.86
N ALA A 32 3.18 5.62 -12.13
CA ALA A 32 2.35 5.13 -13.22
C ALA A 32 2.71 3.66 -13.53
N GLY A 33 1.71 2.85 -13.84
CA GLY A 33 1.93 1.47 -14.22
C GLY A 33 0.74 0.86 -14.95
N GLN A 34 0.79 -0.47 -15.08
CA GLN A 34 -0.33 -1.26 -15.57
C GLN A 34 -0.77 -2.30 -14.53
N CYS A 35 -2.07 -2.50 -14.46
CA CYS A 35 -2.71 -3.51 -13.61
C CYS A 35 -3.84 -4.19 -14.38
N SER A 36 -4.45 -5.21 -13.77
CA SER A 36 -5.63 -5.87 -14.31
C SER A 36 -6.90 -5.67 -13.46
N SER A 37 -6.79 -4.96 -12.33
CA SER A 37 -7.94 -4.58 -11.50
C SER A 37 -7.57 -3.48 -10.50
N HIS A 38 -8.59 -2.84 -9.94
CA HIS A 38 -8.46 -1.89 -8.82
C HIS A 38 -7.77 -2.54 -7.61
N ASN A 39 -8.20 -3.75 -7.24
CA ASN A 39 -7.63 -4.49 -6.11
C ASN A 39 -6.11 -4.74 -6.28
N ILE A 40 -5.64 -4.95 -7.50
CA ILE A 40 -4.21 -5.13 -7.79
C ILE A 40 -3.47 -3.81 -7.69
N ALA A 41 -4.06 -2.69 -8.14
CA ALA A 41 -3.46 -1.37 -7.96
C ALA A 41 -3.28 -1.05 -6.47
N GLU A 42 -4.33 -1.26 -5.67
CA GLU A 42 -4.33 -1.07 -4.22
C GLU A 42 -3.27 -1.92 -3.50
N ALA A 43 -3.22 -3.22 -3.84
CA ALA A 43 -2.23 -4.14 -3.30
C ALA A 43 -0.80 -3.71 -3.66
N LYS A 44 -0.57 -3.26 -4.90
CA LYS A 44 0.76 -2.79 -5.36
C LYS A 44 1.17 -1.49 -4.68
N ALA A 45 0.26 -0.52 -4.52
CA ALA A 45 0.55 0.72 -3.79
C ALA A 45 0.92 0.43 -2.34
N THR A 46 0.13 -0.43 -1.68
CA THR A 46 0.38 -0.88 -0.30
C THR A 46 1.72 -1.62 -0.17
N TRP A 47 2.02 -2.53 -1.11
CA TRP A 47 3.26 -3.29 -1.13
C TRP A 47 4.48 -2.39 -1.34
N PHE A 48 4.39 -1.44 -2.27
CA PHE A 48 5.49 -0.52 -2.57
C PHE A 48 5.86 0.31 -1.34
N GLY A 49 4.88 0.98 -0.72
CA GLY A 49 5.13 1.79 0.48
C GLY A 49 5.62 0.93 1.65
N SER A 50 5.02 -0.24 1.90
CA SER A 50 5.47 -1.15 2.97
C SER A 50 6.91 -1.62 2.77
N LYS A 51 7.27 -1.98 1.53
CA LYS A 51 8.62 -2.41 1.17
C LYS A 51 9.63 -1.27 1.38
N TRP A 52 9.28 -0.06 0.94
CA TRP A 52 10.13 1.11 1.15
C TRP A 52 10.37 1.37 2.63
N CYS A 53 9.32 1.32 3.47
CA CYS A 53 9.45 1.49 4.91
C CYS A 53 10.42 0.46 5.51
N LYS A 54 10.23 -0.82 5.18
CA LYS A 54 11.12 -1.90 5.64
C LYS A 54 12.57 -1.69 5.20
N GLN A 55 12.80 -1.28 3.96
CA GLN A 55 14.15 -1.03 3.43
C GLN A 55 14.85 0.15 4.09
N ASN A 56 14.10 1.11 4.64
CA ASN A 56 14.62 2.28 5.34
C ASN A 56 14.60 2.13 6.87
N GLY A 57 14.40 0.91 7.39
CA GLY A 57 14.48 0.62 8.82
C GLY A 57 13.24 0.99 9.64
N TYR A 58 12.15 1.40 9.00
CA TYR A 58 10.88 1.64 9.69
C TYR A 58 10.17 0.31 9.96
N THR A 59 10.07 -0.07 11.23
CA THR A 59 9.51 -1.37 11.67
C THR A 59 8.16 -1.22 12.38
N ASN A 60 7.87 -0.05 12.94
CA ASN A 60 6.59 0.27 13.57
C ASN A 60 5.81 1.23 12.67
N ILE A 61 4.88 0.70 11.87
CA ILE A 61 4.15 1.45 10.85
C ILE A 61 2.65 1.29 11.09
N ILE A 62 1.92 2.41 11.10
CA ILE A 62 0.46 2.44 11.00
C ILE A 62 0.13 2.66 9.53
N MET A 63 -0.62 1.74 8.93
CA MET A 63 -1.08 1.85 7.54
C MET A 63 -2.54 2.27 7.50
N GLU A 64 -2.79 3.44 6.93
CA GLU A 64 -4.14 3.92 6.59
C GLU A 64 -4.46 3.51 5.15
N LEU A 65 -5.49 2.66 5.02
CA LEU A 65 -5.98 2.08 3.78
C LEU A 65 -7.51 2.18 3.79
N ASP A 66 -8.11 2.48 2.65
CA ASP A 66 -9.56 2.49 2.42
C ASP A 66 -10.07 1.15 1.84
N SER A 67 -9.18 0.32 1.31
CA SER A 67 -9.52 -1.01 0.81
C SER A 67 -9.65 -2.08 1.91
N LEU A 68 -10.90 -2.39 2.31
CA LEU A 68 -11.21 -3.44 3.28
C LEU A 68 -10.65 -4.82 2.88
N LEU A 69 -10.60 -5.12 1.57
CA LEU A 69 -10.02 -6.36 1.06
C LEU A 69 -8.53 -6.47 1.44
N ILE A 70 -7.76 -5.41 1.20
CA ILE A 70 -6.32 -5.40 1.50
C ILE A 70 -6.10 -5.44 3.02
N ILE A 71 -6.90 -4.70 3.80
CA ILE A 71 -6.87 -4.78 5.27
C ILE A 71 -7.07 -6.23 5.75
N ASN A 72 -8.04 -6.94 5.17
CA ASN A 72 -8.33 -8.32 5.53
C ASN A 72 -7.20 -9.28 5.13
N MET A 73 -6.58 -9.09 3.97
CA MET A 73 -5.40 -9.87 3.55
C MET A 73 -4.23 -9.70 4.54
N LEU A 74 -3.95 -8.46 4.95
CA LEU A 74 -2.87 -8.15 5.89
C LEU A 74 -3.14 -8.71 7.29
N LYS A 75 -4.40 -8.67 7.75
CA LYS A 75 -4.80 -9.25 9.05
C LYS A 75 -4.76 -10.77 9.05
N LYS A 76 -5.15 -11.44 7.96
CA LYS A 76 -5.14 -12.91 7.86
C LYS A 76 -3.72 -13.50 7.99
N ASN A 77 -2.70 -12.80 7.50
CA ASN A 77 -1.30 -13.22 7.67
C ASN A 77 -0.81 -13.22 9.12
N LYS A 78 -1.53 -12.62 10.09
CA LYS A 78 -1.20 -12.73 11.52
C LYS A 78 -1.76 -14.01 12.18
N ALA A 79 -2.74 -14.68 11.56
CA ALA A 79 -3.42 -15.82 12.16
C ALA A 79 -2.74 -17.18 11.88
N SER A 80 -1.64 -17.23 11.13
CA SER A 80 -0.89 -18.46 10.83
C SER A 80 0.40 -18.63 11.64
N SER A 81 0.56 -17.90 12.75
CA SER A 81 1.66 -18.09 13.70
C SER A 81 1.11 -18.57 15.06
N SER A 82 0.45 -19.72 15.06
CA SER A 82 0.14 -20.47 16.27
C SER A 82 0.56 -21.92 16.08
N GLY A 83 1.67 -22.28 16.75
CA GLY A 83 1.98 -23.61 17.28
C GLY A 83 2.23 -24.72 16.27
#